data_AF-A0A0B4CX34-F1
#
_entry.id   AF-A0A0B4CX34-F1
#
_cell.length_a   1.000
_cell.length_b   1.000
_cell.length_c   1.000
_cell.angle_alpha   90.00
_cell.angle_beta   90.00
_cell.angle_gamma   90.00
#
_symmetry.space_group_name_H-M   'P 1'
#
loop_
_entity.id
_entity.type
_entity.pdbx_description
1 polymer ?
#
loop_
_entity_poly.entity_id
_entity_poly.type
_entity_poly.pdbx_seq_one_letter_code
_entity_poly.pdbx_strand_id
1 'polypeptide(L)'
;MKTAQAALFIAGWFSLATGMVSSMGAHLAADHSRRNGLVPRKTPDFYDFSKNVFSFGIGPSFRTIFSDVHRQYKSRFITRCVKVSRVAFVLAAAFLAAFVISLIIW
;
A
#
# COMPACT_ATOMS: atom_id res chain seq x y z
N MET A 1 19.90 -19.89 -9.56
CA MET A 1 19.04 -19.35 -8.50
C MET A 1 18.77 -20.44 -7.47
N LYS A 2 19.05 -20.19 -6.19
CA LYS A 2 18.69 -21.13 -5.12
C LYS A 2 17.20 -21.01 -4.82
N THR A 3 16.52 -22.11 -4.50
CA THR A 3 15.08 -22.16 -4.17
C THR A 3 14.67 -21.12 -3.12
N ALA A 4 15.56 -20.81 -2.16
CA ALA A 4 15.36 -19.76 -1.16
C ALA A 4 15.28 -18.34 -1.77
N GLN A 5 16.10 -18.00 -2.76
CA GLN A 5 16.05 -16.69 -3.44
C GLN A 5 14.74 -16.54 -4.23
N ALA A 6 14.29 -17.60 -4.90
CA ALA A 6 13.01 -17.62 -5.60
C ALA A 6 11.82 -17.45 -4.62
N ALA A 7 11.86 -18.14 -3.47
CA ALA A 7 10.82 -18.02 -2.45
C ALA A 7 10.75 -16.60 -1.86
N LEU A 8 11.89 -15.97 -1.55
CA LEU A 8 11.95 -14.59 -1.06
C LEU A 8 11.40 -13.59 -2.08
N PHE A 9 11.75 -13.77 -3.36
CA PHE A 9 11.26 -12.92 -4.44
C PHE A 9 9.74 -13.05 -4.59
N ILE A 10 9.21 -14.27 -4.63
CA ILE A 10 7.77 -14.54 -4.73
C ILE A 10 7.03 -13.96 -3.52
N ALA A 11 7.50 -14.22 -2.30
CA ALA A 11 6.88 -13.72 -1.07
C ALA A 11 6.91 -12.18 -1.00
N GLY A 12 8.01 -11.56 -1.43
CA GLY A 12 8.12 -10.11 -1.55
C GLY A 12 7.10 -9.53 -2.53
N TRP A 13 6.94 -10.17 -3.70
CA TRP A 13 5.98 -9.73 -4.72
C TRP A 13 4.53 -9.88 -4.27
N PHE A 14 4.17 -10.99 -3.63
CA PHE A 14 2.84 -11.21 -3.06
C PHE A 14 2.51 -10.20 -1.95
N SER A 15 3.49 -9.88 -1.10
CA SER A 15 3.33 -8.87 -0.05
C SER A 15 3.10 -7.49 -0.65
N LEU A 16 3.84 -7.14 -1.70
CA LEU A 16 3.66 -5.87 -2.41
C LEU A 16 2.30 -5.79 -3.10
N ALA A 17 1.88 -6.84 -3.80
CA ALA A 17 0.58 -6.92 -4.44
C ALA A 17 -0.56 -6.80 -3.42
N THR A 18 -0.45 -7.48 -2.27
CA THR A 18 -1.42 -7.38 -1.17
C THR A 18 -1.51 -5.96 -0.62
N GLY A 19 -0.35 -5.31 -0.43
CA GLY A 19 -0.27 -3.91 -0.01
C GLY A 19 -1.01 -2.98 -0.96
N MET A 20 -0.73 -3.12 -2.26
CA MET A 20 -1.34 -2.35 -3.36
C MET A 20 -2.86 -2.54 -3.42
N VAL A 21 -3.34 -3.79 -3.51
CA VAL A 21 -4.77 -4.10 -3.59
C VAL A 21 -5.53 -3.57 -2.38
N SER A 22 -4.96 -3.74 -1.18
CA SER A 22 -5.60 -3.26 0.05
C SER A 22 -5.63 -1.72 0.10
N SER A 23 -4.57 -1.05 -0.35
CA SER A 23 -4.56 0.42 -0.42
C SER A 23 -5.54 0.94 -1.47
N MET A 24 -5.71 0.21 -2.57
CA MET A 24 -6.65 0.56 -3.63
C MET A 24 -8.09 0.42 -3.12
N GLY A 25 -8.38 -0.66 -2.38
CA GLY A 25 -9.66 -0.83 -1.70
C GLY A 25 -9.97 0.30 -0.70
N ALA A 26 -8.98 0.72 0.08
CA ALA A 26 -9.12 1.88 0.97
C ALA A 26 -9.41 3.18 0.19
N HIS A 27 -8.72 3.39 -0.93
CA HIS A 27 -8.92 4.56 -1.78
C HIS A 27 -10.30 4.60 -2.43
N LEU A 28 -10.77 3.50 -3.01
CA LEU A 28 -12.11 3.42 -3.61
C LEU A 28 -13.21 3.65 -2.58
N ALA A 29 -13.07 3.10 -1.37
CA ALA A 29 -14.02 3.34 -0.28
C ALA A 29 -13.99 4.80 0.21
N ALA A 30 -12.82 5.42 0.22
CA ALA A 30 -12.64 6.83 0.55
C ALA A 30 -13.27 7.75 -0.50
N ASP A 31 -13.06 7.48 -1.78
CA ASP A 31 -13.65 8.22 -2.90
C ASP A 31 -15.17 8.10 -2.90
N HIS A 32 -15.71 6.88 -2.73
CA HIS A 32 -17.14 6.66 -2.58
C HIS A 32 -17.74 7.47 -1.41
N SER A 33 -17.06 7.49 -0.26
CA SER A 33 -17.52 8.25 0.90
C SER A 33 -17.50 9.76 0.65
N ARG A 34 -16.52 10.28 -0.11
CA ARG A 34 -16.43 11.70 -0.48
C ARG A 34 -17.50 12.10 -1.50
N ARG A 35 -17.76 11.25 -2.50
CA ARG A 35 -18.80 11.49 -3.52
C ARG A 35 -20.20 11.53 -2.91
N ASN A 36 -20.45 10.71 -1.89
CA ASN A 36 -21.74 10.66 -1.19
C ASN A 36 -21.87 11.69 -0.05
N GLY A 37 -20.88 12.56 0.15
CA GLY A 37 -20.93 13.59 1.20
C GLY A 37 -20.81 13.07 2.63
N LEU A 38 -20.40 11.81 2.83
CA LEU A 38 -20.23 11.19 4.15
C LEU A 38 -19.00 11.73 4.89
N VAL A 39 -18.06 12.34 4.17
CA VAL A 39 -16.83 12.96 4.71
C VAL A 39 -16.52 14.24 3.94
N PRO A 40 -15.83 15.23 4.56
CA PRO A 40 -15.47 16.47 3.89
C PRO A 40 -14.68 16.20 2.60
N ARG A 41 -14.98 16.96 1.54
CA ARG A 41 -14.25 16.88 0.26
C ARG A 41 -12.75 17.20 0.38
N LYS A 42 -12.26 17.72 1.50
CA LYS A 42 -10.81 17.94 1.72
C LYS A 42 -10.09 16.76 2.37
N THR A 43 -10.79 15.67 2.69
CA THR A 43 -10.18 14.50 3.34
C THR A 43 -9.18 13.84 2.38
N PRO A 44 -7.91 13.62 2.78
CA PRO A 44 -6.84 13.14 1.89
C PRO A 44 -7.05 11.70 1.42
N ASP A 45 -6.73 11.43 0.16
CA ASP A 45 -6.80 10.11 -0.45
C ASP A 45 -5.59 9.22 -0.14
N PHE A 46 -5.80 7.90 -0.21
CA PHE A 46 -4.77 6.88 0.04
C PHE A 46 -3.90 6.55 -1.18
N TYR A 47 -4.28 7.03 -2.36
CA TYR A 47 -3.47 6.99 -3.57
C TYR A 47 -3.16 8.43 -3.99
N ASP A 48 -1.90 8.68 -4.29
CA ASP A 48 -1.47 9.92 -4.90
C ASP A 48 -1.38 9.72 -6.41
N PHE A 49 -2.05 10.60 -7.15
CA PHE A 49 -1.84 10.75 -8.58
C PHE A 49 -0.59 11.63 -8.74
N SER A 50 0.56 11.01 -8.98
CA SER A 50 1.77 11.69 -9.44
C SER A 50 1.41 12.55 -10.66
N LYS A 51 1.75 13.83 -10.59
CA LYS A 51 1.60 14.79 -11.70
C LYS A 51 2.47 14.45 -12.92
N ASN A 52 3.32 13.42 -12.83
CA ASN A 52 4.32 13.11 -13.85
C ASN A 52 3.87 11.91 -14.71
N VAL A 53 3.60 12.17 -16.00
CA VAL A 53 3.02 11.21 -16.96
C VAL A 53 3.93 10.01 -17.28
N PHE A 54 5.25 10.12 -17.05
CA PHE A 54 6.25 9.07 -17.33
C PHE A 54 6.42 8.01 -16.23
N SER A 55 6.01 8.30 -15.00
CA SER A 55 5.73 7.25 -14.01
C SER A 55 4.29 6.87 -14.20
N PHE A 56 3.95 5.58 -14.27
CA PHE A 56 2.56 5.14 -14.06
C PHE A 56 2.12 5.68 -12.70
N GLY A 57 1.50 6.86 -12.73
CA GLY A 57 1.59 7.85 -11.66
C GLY A 57 0.57 7.62 -10.56
N ILE A 58 0.15 6.37 -10.34
CA ILE A 58 -0.89 6.01 -9.38
C ILE A 58 -0.20 5.15 -8.35
N GLY A 59 0.30 5.80 -7.30
CA GLY A 59 1.06 5.15 -6.24
C GLY A 59 0.33 5.25 -4.90
N PRO A 60 0.45 4.24 -4.02
CA PRO A 60 -0.03 4.36 -2.67
C PRO A 60 0.70 5.54 -1.99
N SER A 61 -0.07 6.47 -1.42
CA SER A 61 0.51 7.58 -0.66
C SER A 61 0.94 7.04 0.70
N PHE A 62 2.18 6.56 0.80
CA PHE A 62 2.72 5.98 2.04
C PHE A 62 2.58 6.92 3.22
N ARG A 63 2.74 8.23 3.01
CA ARG A 63 2.50 9.25 4.04
C ARG A 63 1.07 9.16 4.57
N THR A 64 0.07 9.09 3.70
CA THR A 64 -1.34 9.00 4.11
C THR A 64 -1.67 7.65 4.73
N ILE A 65 -1.16 6.55 4.16
CA ILE A 65 -1.38 5.18 4.66
C ILE A 65 -0.80 5.01 6.07
N PHE A 66 0.41 5.51 6.33
CA PHE A 66 1.05 5.43 7.65
C PHE A 66 0.58 6.51 8.63
N SER A 67 -0.13 7.54 8.18
CA SER A 67 -0.78 8.54 9.04
C SER A 67 -2.12 8.07 9.63
N ASP A 68 -2.63 8.81 10.62
CA ASP A 68 -3.95 8.59 11.21
C ASP A 68 -5.12 9.16 10.38
N VAL A 69 -4.88 9.61 9.13
CA VAL A 69 -5.91 10.16 8.24
C VAL A 69 -7.07 9.18 8.01
N HIS A 70 -6.80 7.87 7.99
CA HIS A 70 -7.83 6.84 7.88
C HIS A 70 -8.91 6.88 8.97
N ARG A 71 -8.61 7.46 10.14
CA ARG A 71 -9.59 7.64 11.22
C ARG A 71 -10.64 8.71 10.90
N GLN A 72 -10.30 9.69 10.05
CA GLN A 72 -11.21 10.77 9.65
C GLN A 72 -12.44 10.24 8.90
N TYR A 73 -12.28 9.12 8.18
CA TYR A 73 -13.36 8.46 7.45
C TYR A 73 -14.36 7.72 8.34
N LYS A 74 -14.07 7.52 9.64
CA LYS A 74 -14.88 6.74 10.60
C LYS A 74 -15.34 5.36 10.09
N SER A 75 -14.65 4.81 9.09
CA SER A 75 -15.00 3.55 8.44
C SER A 75 -14.08 2.42 8.91
N ARG A 76 -14.70 1.36 9.44
CA ARG A 76 -13.97 0.15 9.87
C ARG A 76 -13.32 -0.57 8.68
N PHE A 77 -13.92 -0.50 7.49
CA PHE A 77 -13.36 -1.08 6.27
C PHE A 77 -12.05 -0.39 5.87
N ILE A 78 -12.07 0.94 5.74
CA ILE A 78 -10.88 1.74 5.39
C ILE A 78 -9.77 1.51 6.42
N THR A 79 -10.11 1.50 7.70
CA THR A 79 -9.14 1.23 8.77
C THR A 79 -8.48 -0.15 8.65
N ARG A 80 -9.26 -1.19 8.33
CA ARG A 80 -8.74 -2.56 8.15
C ARG A 80 -7.84 -2.64 6.92
N CYS A 81 -8.26 -2.07 5.79
CA CYS A 81 -7.45 -2.02 4.58
C CYS A 81 -6.12 -1.31 4.83
N VAL A 82 -6.13 -0.14 5.46
CA VAL A 82 -4.90 0.59 5.78
C VAL A 82 -3.97 -0.20 6.69
N LYS A 83 -4.50 -0.90 7.71
CA LYS A 83 -3.69 -1.77 8.58
C LYS A 83 -3.06 -2.93 7.81
N VAL A 84 -3.82 -3.59 6.93
CA VAL A 84 -3.31 -4.66 6.06
C VAL A 84 -2.24 -4.13 5.13
N SER A 85 -2.46 -2.98 4.48
CA SER A 85 -1.45 -2.33 3.63
C SER A 85 -0.17 -2.05 4.37
N ARG A 86 -0.22 -1.49 5.58
CA ARG A 86 0.99 -1.20 6.38
C ARG A 86 1.82 -2.46 6.61
N VAL A 87 1.18 -3.51 7.09
CA VAL A 87 1.85 -4.78 7.37
C VAL A 87 2.42 -5.38 6.08
N ALA A 88 1.63 -5.41 5.01
CA ALA A 88 2.03 -5.98 3.73
C ALA A 88 3.21 -5.23 3.09
N PHE A 89 3.24 -3.89 3.14
CA PHE A 89 4.37 -3.10 2.62
C PHE A 89 5.64 -3.29 3.46
N VAL A 90 5.52 -3.37 4.78
CA VAL A 90 6.67 -3.66 5.66
C VAL A 90 7.23 -5.06 5.38
N LEU A 91 6.36 -6.07 5.22
CA LEU A 91 6.78 -7.43 4.85
C LEU A 91 7.43 -7.45 3.46
N ALA A 92 6.87 -6.74 2.48
CA ALA A 92 7.46 -6.64 1.15
C ALA A 92 8.88 -6.05 1.22
N ALA A 93 9.08 -4.97 1.97
CA ALA A 93 10.38 -4.35 2.16
C ALA A 93 11.37 -5.31 2.86
N ALA A 94 10.92 -6.03 3.89
CA ALA A 94 11.75 -7.02 4.60
C ALA A 94 12.18 -8.18 3.70
N PHE A 95 11.26 -8.74 2.89
CA PHE A 95 11.59 -9.82 1.96
C PHE A 95 12.52 -9.36 0.84
N LEU A 96 12.34 -8.14 0.34
CA LEU A 96 13.18 -7.59 -0.72
C LEU A 96 14.59 -7.30 -0.18
N ALA A 97 14.72 -6.79 1.05
CA ALA A 97 16.00 -6.65 1.73
C ALA A 97 16.69 -8.00 1.97
N ALA A 98 15.94 -9.00 2.46
CA ALA A 98 16.46 -10.36 2.66
C ALA A 98 16.92 -11.00 1.34
N PHE A 99 16.20 -10.76 0.24
CA PHE A 99 16.59 -11.19 -1.10
C PHE A 99 17.91 -10.55 -1.55
N VAL A 100 18.05 -9.22 -1.39
CA VAL A 100 19.29 -8.50 -1.73
C VAL A 100 20.47 -8.97 -0.88
N ILE A 101 20.29 -9.14 0.42
CA ILE A 101 21.32 -9.68 1.31
C ILE A 101 21.72 -11.10 0.87
N SER A 102 20.74 -11.94 0.51
CA SER A 102 20.98 -13.29 -0.01
C SER A 102 21.69 -13.31 -1.37
N LEU A 103 21.73 -12.20 -2.12
CA LEU A 103 22.51 -12.07 -3.36
C LEU A 103 23.94 -11.58 -3.11
N ILE A 104 24.19 -10.90 -1.98
CA ILE A 104 25.50 -10.36 -1.62
C ILE A 104 26.35 -11.40 -0.88
N ILE A 105 25.71 -12.20 -0.02
CA ILE A 105 26.38 -13.19 0.83
C ILE A 105 26.72 -14.50 0.07
N TRP A 106 25.99 -14.81 -1.01
CA TRP A 106 26.09 -16.04 -1.79
C TRP A 106 26.45 -15.76 -3.24
#